data_AF-A0A0T0PSX9-F1
#
_entry.id   AF-A0A0T0PSX9-F1
#
_cell.length_a   1.000
_cell.length_b   1.000
_cell.length_c   1.000
_cell.angle_alpha   90.00
_cell.angle_beta   90.00
_cell.angle_gamma   90.00
#
_symmetry.space_group_name_H-M   'P 1'
#
loop_
_entity.id
_entity.type
_entity.pdbx_description
1 polymer ?
#
loop_
_entity_poly.entity_id
_entity_poly.type
_entity_poly.pdbx_seq_one_letter_code
_entity_poly.pdbx_strand_id
1 'polypeptide(L)'
;MSESKPGSESTWIDPDDAPEWTDEMIATAEIAVGDRIIRPGAWRTAGRPPLGASAKRQVTLRLDPDVIERFRAGGAGWQGRMNEALRRAVGLAT
;
A
#
# COMPACT_ATOMS: atom_id res chain seq x y z
N MET A 1 16.71 -55.28 37.00
CA MET A 1 17.12 -54.14 36.15
C MET A 1 16.45 -54.34 34.82
N SER A 2 15.46 -53.51 34.46
CA SER A 2 14.79 -53.60 33.17
C SER A 2 15.19 -52.38 32.36
N GLU A 3 15.93 -52.63 31.28
CA GLU A 3 16.35 -51.65 30.29
C GLU A 3 15.13 -50.97 29.67
N SER A 4 15.12 -49.63 29.69
CA SER A 4 14.18 -48.83 28.92
C SER A 4 14.54 -48.91 27.44
N LYS A 5 13.54 -49.20 26.60
CA LYS A 5 13.69 -49.20 25.14
C LYS A 5 14.04 -47.79 24.62
N PRO A 6 14.89 -47.66 23.60
CA PRO A 6 15.20 -46.37 23.00
C PRO A 6 13.93 -45.80 22.35
N GLY A 7 13.63 -44.52 22.63
CA GLY A 7 12.43 -43.84 22.15
C GLY A 7 12.39 -43.78 20.62
N SER A 8 11.26 -44.15 20.04
CA SER A 8 11.01 -44.01 18.60
C SER A 8 10.97 -42.53 18.23
N GLU A 9 11.76 -42.13 17.23
CA GLU A 9 11.73 -40.76 16.68
C GLU A 9 10.32 -40.44 16.15
N SER A 10 9.70 -39.41 16.71
CA SER A 10 8.37 -38.95 16.34
C SER A 10 8.44 -38.06 15.08
N THR A 11 7.84 -38.50 13.97
CA THR A 11 7.68 -37.73 12.72
C THR A 11 6.50 -36.74 12.78
N TRP A 12 5.92 -36.49 13.96
CA TRP A 12 4.76 -35.60 14.08
C TRP A 12 5.22 -34.14 14.10
N ILE A 13 4.86 -33.42 13.05
CA ILE A 13 5.05 -31.98 12.95
C ILE A 13 3.83 -31.36 13.63
N ASP A 14 4.08 -30.60 14.70
CA ASP A 14 3.02 -29.88 15.41
C ASP A 14 2.38 -28.87 14.44
N PRO A 15 1.06 -28.92 14.20
CA PRO A 15 0.38 -27.95 13.34
C PRO A 15 0.50 -26.50 13.83
N ASP A 16 0.88 -26.28 15.09
CA ASP A 16 1.17 -24.97 15.66
C ASP A 16 2.66 -24.57 15.51
N ASP A 17 3.53 -25.44 15.00
CA ASP A 17 4.93 -25.10 14.73
C ASP A 17 5.01 -24.21 13.48
N ALA A 18 5.44 -22.98 13.67
CA ALA A 18 5.51 -22.01 12.58
C ALA A 18 6.61 -22.42 11.58
N PRO A 19 6.34 -22.32 10.26
CA PRO A 19 7.37 -22.60 9.27
C PRO A 19 8.55 -21.64 9.44
N GLU A 20 9.74 -22.16 9.14
CA GLU A 20 10.96 -21.37 9.14
C GLU A 20 10.84 -20.18 8.19
N TRP A 21 11.31 -19.02 8.64
CA TRP A 21 11.28 -17.80 7.86
C TRP A 21 12.26 -17.92 6.70
N THR A 22 11.75 -17.86 5.48
CA THR A 22 12.59 -17.90 4.27
C THR A 22 13.24 -16.53 4.01
N ASP A 23 14.39 -16.53 3.33
CA ASP A 23 15.09 -15.29 2.96
C ASP A 23 14.23 -14.36 2.08
N GLU A 24 13.35 -14.91 1.26
CA GLU A 24 12.40 -14.14 0.44
C GLU A 24 11.34 -13.42 1.30
N MET A 25 10.87 -14.08 2.36
CA MET A 25 9.97 -13.47 3.34
C MET A 25 10.68 -12.33 4.08
N ILE A 26 11.94 -12.54 4.47
CA ILE A 26 12.78 -11.51 5.11
C ILE A 26 13.02 -10.32 4.16
N ALA A 27 13.23 -10.59 2.87
CA ALA A 27 13.45 -9.55 1.86
C ALA A 27 12.24 -8.62 1.69
N THR A 28 11.02 -9.16 1.84
CA THR A 28 9.76 -8.41 1.69
C THR A 28 9.18 -7.88 3.01
N ALA A 29 9.73 -8.33 4.14
CA ALA A 29 9.28 -7.97 5.49
C ALA A 29 9.49 -6.49 5.83
N GLU A 30 8.66 -6.02 6.75
CA GLU A 30 8.82 -4.73 7.41
C GLU A 30 9.90 -4.82 8.49
N ILE A 31 10.85 -3.90 8.47
CA ILE A 31 11.87 -3.77 9.52
C ILE A 31 11.52 -2.56 10.36
N ALA A 32 11.25 -2.79 11.64
CA ALA A 32 11.02 -1.75 12.63
C ALA A 32 11.92 -1.96 13.86
N VAL A 33 12.32 -0.85 14.49
CA VAL A 33 12.99 -0.85 15.81
C VAL A 33 12.10 -0.03 16.74
N GLY A 34 11.47 -0.71 17.70
CA GLY A 34 10.38 -0.13 18.49
C GLY A 34 9.24 0.32 17.57
N ASP A 35 8.75 1.55 17.79
CA ASP A 35 7.68 2.13 16.98
C ASP A 35 8.17 2.75 15.65
N ARG A 36 9.48 2.66 15.35
CA ARG A 36 10.07 3.29 14.17
C ARG A 36 10.33 2.30 13.05
N ILE A 37 9.58 2.43 11.96
CA ILE A 37 9.79 1.68 10.71
C ILE A 37 11.05 2.20 10.00
N ILE A 38 12.03 1.33 9.77
CA ILE A 38 13.28 1.61 9.06
C ILE A 38 13.13 1.26 7.58
N ARG A 39 12.44 0.16 7.27
CA ARG A 39 12.11 -0.26 5.91
C ARG A 39 10.66 -0.74 5.88
N PRO A 40 9.76 -0.05 5.15
CA PRO A 40 8.39 -0.51 5.01
C PRO A 40 8.39 -1.82 4.23
N GLY A 41 7.53 -2.76 4.62
CA GLY A 41 7.34 -4.00 3.86
C GLY A 41 6.80 -3.71 2.46
N ALA A 42 7.10 -4.58 1.50
CA ALA A 42 6.70 -4.40 0.09
C ALA A 42 5.18 -4.24 -0.09
N TRP A 43 4.39 -4.82 0.83
CA TRP A 43 2.94 -4.69 0.91
C TRP A 43 2.43 -3.26 1.20
N ARG A 44 3.27 -2.36 1.75
CA ARG A 44 2.87 -0.98 2.08
C ARG A 44 2.94 -0.01 0.90
N THR A 45 3.55 -0.39 -0.23
CA THR A 45 3.76 0.50 -1.39
C THR A 45 2.44 0.93 -2.07
N ALA A 46 1.30 0.31 -1.73
CA ALA A 46 -0.02 0.71 -2.22
C ALA A 46 -0.71 1.84 -1.39
N GLY A 47 0.05 2.56 -0.54
CA GLY A 47 -0.48 3.62 0.32
C GLY A 47 -0.51 5.01 -0.32
N ARG A 48 -1.67 5.67 -0.27
CA ARG A 48 -2.01 7.06 -0.62
C ARG A 48 -0.81 8.03 -0.69
N PRO A 49 -0.72 8.90 -1.72
CA PRO A 49 0.38 9.87 -1.84
C PRO A 49 0.60 10.67 -0.55
N PRO A 50 1.87 10.98 -0.22
CA PRO A 50 2.23 11.56 1.07
C PRO A 50 1.44 12.84 1.33
N LEU A 51 0.84 12.91 2.52
CA LEU A 51 0.23 14.13 3.06
C LEU A 51 1.35 15.16 3.24
N GLY A 52 1.50 16.04 2.27
CA GLY A 52 2.51 17.09 2.24
C GLY A 52 2.05 18.28 1.39
N ALA A 53 2.93 19.24 1.16
CA ALA A 53 2.61 20.47 0.42
C ALA A 53 2.06 20.24 -1.00
N SER A 54 2.29 19.06 -1.58
CA SER A 54 1.83 18.64 -2.91
C SER A 54 0.51 17.86 -2.92
N ALA A 55 -0.13 17.65 -1.76
CA ALA A 55 -1.41 16.95 -1.69
C ALA A 55 -2.54 17.78 -2.32
N LYS A 56 -3.42 17.12 -3.08
CA LYS A 56 -4.64 17.73 -3.61
C LYS A 56 -5.54 18.13 -2.45
N ARG A 57 -6.00 19.38 -2.43
CA ARG A 57 -6.96 19.87 -1.43
C ARG A 57 -8.38 19.68 -1.94
N GLN A 58 -9.25 19.14 -1.11
CA GLN A 58 -10.68 19.11 -1.39
C GLN A 58 -11.27 20.50 -1.14
N VAL A 59 -11.97 21.04 -2.13
CA VAL A 59 -12.66 22.34 -2.04
C VAL A 59 -14.10 22.19 -2.51
N THR A 60 -15.01 23.00 -1.98
CA THR A 60 -16.39 23.08 -2.45
C THR A 60 -16.48 24.16 -3.51
N LEU A 61 -16.71 23.77 -4.77
CA LEU A 61 -16.82 24.67 -5.92
C LEU A 61 -18.10 24.36 -6.71
N ARG A 62 -18.82 25.38 -7.15
CA ARG A 62 -19.93 25.26 -8.10
C ARG A 62 -19.38 25.46 -9.51
N LEU A 63 -19.66 24.52 -10.40
CA LEU A 63 -19.29 24.56 -11.81
C LEU A 63 -20.56 24.42 -12.65
N ASP A 64 -20.51 24.93 -13.88
CA ASP A 64 -21.61 24.76 -14.81
C ASP A 64 -21.84 23.27 -15.13
N PRO A 65 -23.11 22.82 -15.27
CA PRO A 65 -23.42 21.41 -15.50
C PRO A 65 -22.78 20.85 -16.77
N ASP A 66 -22.76 21.63 -17.86
CA ASP A 66 -22.21 21.24 -19.15
C ASP A 66 -20.68 20.96 -19.08
N VAL A 67 -19.94 21.73 -18.28
CA VAL A 67 -18.53 21.50 -17.99
C VAL A 67 -18.34 20.15 -17.30
N ILE A 68 -19.14 19.86 -16.27
CA ILE A 68 -19.06 18.59 -15.54
C ILE A 68 -19.37 17.41 -16.47
N GLU A 69 -20.46 17.51 -17.23
CA GLU A 69 -20.87 16.46 -18.18
C GLU A 69 -19.82 16.21 -19.25
N ARG A 70 -19.21 17.27 -19.80
CA ARG A 70 -18.15 17.16 -20.80
C ARG A 70 -16.94 16.39 -20.26
N PHE A 71 -16.52 16.64 -19.03
CA PHE A 71 -15.40 15.91 -18.43
C PHE A 71 -15.79 14.45 -18.09
N ARG A 72 -16.98 14.23 -17.53
CA ARG A 72 -17.53 12.91 -17.18
C ARG A 72 -17.67 12.00 -18.40
N ALA A 73 -18.09 12.53 -19.54
CA ALA A 73 -18.21 11.80 -20.80
C ALA A 73 -16.88 11.15 -21.24
N GLY A 74 -15.74 11.69 -20.83
CA GLY A 74 -14.43 11.08 -21.06
C GLY A 74 -14.10 9.89 -20.14
N GLY A 75 -15.03 9.43 -19.31
CA GLY A 75 -14.88 8.24 -18.47
C GLY A 75 -13.96 8.43 -17.26
N ALA A 76 -13.37 7.32 -16.80
CA ALA A 76 -12.51 7.28 -15.62
C ALA A 76 -11.40 8.34 -15.66
N GLY A 77 -11.06 8.90 -14.50
CA GLY A 77 -10.03 9.93 -14.37
C GLY A 77 -10.46 11.35 -14.79
N TRP A 78 -11.74 11.60 -15.05
CA TRP A 78 -12.24 12.92 -15.47
C TRP A 78 -11.88 14.06 -14.51
N GLN A 79 -11.90 13.82 -13.20
CA GLN A 79 -11.49 14.82 -12.20
C GLN A 79 -10.00 15.17 -12.31
N GLY A 80 -9.15 14.20 -12.68
CA GLY A 80 -7.73 14.42 -12.94
C GLY A 80 -7.52 15.31 -14.16
N ARG A 81 -8.22 15.03 -15.26
CA ARG A 81 -8.20 15.86 -16.47
C ARG A 81 -8.71 17.28 -16.21
N MET A 82 -9.76 17.42 -15.41
CA MET A 82 -10.28 18.73 -15.01
C MET A 82 -9.25 19.52 -14.20
N ASN A 83 -8.57 18.88 -13.24
CA ASN A 83 -7.49 19.50 -12.49
C ASN A 83 -6.31 19.93 -13.40
N GLU A 84 -5.95 19.12 -14.40
CA GLU A 84 -4.92 19.47 -15.36
C GLU A 84 -5.31 20.70 -16.21
N ALA A 85 -6.56 20.76 -16.68
CA ALA A 85 -7.08 21.93 -17.40
C ALA A 85 -6.99 23.20 -16.54
N LEU A 86 -7.36 23.11 -15.25
CA LEU A 86 -7.22 24.22 -14.31
C LEU A 86 -5.75 24.65 -14.15
N ARG A 87 -4.83 23.70 -14.01
CA ARG A 87 -3.39 24.00 -13.92
C ARG A 87 -2.88 24.74 -15.16
N ARG A 88 -3.28 24.30 -16.36
CA ARG A 88 -2.92 25.00 -17.60
C ARG A 88 -3.49 26.42 -17.65
N ALA A 89 -4.76 26.59 -17.27
CA ALA A 89 -5.42 27.90 -17.28
C ALA A 89 -4.75 28.95 -16.37
N VAL A 90 -4.12 28.51 -15.27
CA VAL A 90 -3.39 29.40 -14.36
C VAL A 90 -1.86 29.39 -14.56
N GLY A 91 -1.36 28.78 -15.64
CA GLY A 91 0.07 28.75 -15.95
C GLY A 91 0.92 27.84 -15.05
N LEU A 92 0.31 26.87 -14.38
CA LEU A 92 0.97 25.87 -13.52
C LEU A 92 1.33 24.56 -14.26
N ALA A 93 1.18 24.54 -15.58
CA ALA A 93 1.59 23.42 -16.42
C ALA A 93 3.07 23.58 -16.80
N THR A 94 3.88 22.61 -16.40
CA THR A 94 5.15 22.24 -17.07
C THR A 94 4.85 21.09 -17.99
#